data_AF-A0A934KQT3-F1
#
_entry.id   AF-A0A934KQT3-F1
#
_cell.length_a   1.000
_cell.length_b   1.000
_cell.length_c   1.000
_cell.angle_alpha   90.00
_cell.angle_beta   90.00
_cell.angle_gamma   90.00
#
_symmetry.space_group_name_H-M   'P 1'
#
loop_
_entity.id
_entity.type
_entity.pdbx_description
1 polymer ?
#
loop_
_entity_poly.entity_id
_entity_poly.type
_entity_poly.pdbx_seq_one_letter_code
_entity_poly.pdbx_strand_id
1 'polypeptide(L)'
;MDAISSPPLTIVHPGAGRVGGLAPGIGVVFKLNGADTGGSVSVVEHPFEVGALVPPHMHTREDEYSIVVEGHIGFRSGDREVVLGPGGYITKPRNEMHAMW
;
A
#
# COMPACT_ATOMS: atom_id res chain seq x y z
N MET A 1 23.31 17.34 -6.39
CA MET A 1 22.84 16.05 -5.86
C MET A 1 23.14 16.09 -4.39
N ASP A 2 22.14 16.45 -3.58
CA ASP A 2 22.30 16.38 -2.12
C ASP A 2 22.55 14.92 -1.76
N ALA A 3 23.61 14.69 -0.99
CA ALA A 3 23.90 13.36 -0.48
C ALA A 3 22.67 12.89 0.29
N ILE A 4 22.09 11.76 -0.14
CA ILE A 4 20.98 11.14 0.57
C ILE A 4 21.56 10.70 1.92
N SER A 5 21.30 11.49 2.95
CA SER A 5 21.59 11.09 4.32
C SER A 5 20.83 9.80 4.60
N SER A 6 21.49 8.84 5.25
CA SER A 6 20.79 7.68 5.78
C SER A 6 19.59 8.14 6.62
N PRO A 7 18.41 7.50 6.48
CA PRO A 7 17.27 7.84 7.31
C PRO A 7 17.56 7.56 8.79
N PRO A 8 16.88 8.26 9.71
CA PRO A 8 16.96 7.92 11.14
C PRO A 8 16.39 6.52 11.40
N LEU A 9 16.79 5.92 12.53
CA LEU A 9 16.19 4.67 12.98
C LEU A 9 14.73 4.91 13.41
N THR A 10 13.79 4.35 12.65
CA THR A 10 12.37 4.28 13.02
C THR A 10 11.98 2.83 13.33
N ILE A 11 11.36 2.60 14.49
CA ILE A 11 10.91 1.28 14.94
C ILE A 11 9.38 1.30 15.06
N VAL A 12 8.73 0.37 14.36
CA VAL A 12 7.29 0.09 14.52
C VAL A 12 7.14 -1.38 14.85
N HIS A 13 6.68 -1.69 16.06
CA HIS A 13 6.49 -3.07 16.49
C HIS A 13 5.32 -3.73 15.74
N PRO A 14 5.27 -5.07 15.65
CA PRO A 14 4.11 -5.79 15.13
C PRO A 14 2.82 -5.35 15.83
N GLY A 15 1.76 -5.14 15.06
CA GLY A 15 0.47 -4.64 15.57
C GLY A 15 0.46 -3.14 15.93
N ALA A 16 1.60 -2.46 15.94
CA ALA A 16 1.67 -1.01 16.12
C ALA A 16 1.48 -0.25 14.79
N GLY A 17 1.35 1.07 14.92
CA GLY A 17 1.11 2.00 13.82
C GLY A 17 -0.09 2.88 14.09
N ARG A 18 -0.15 4.04 13.44
CA ARG A 18 -1.33 4.90 13.53
C ARG A 18 -2.45 4.29 12.70
N VAL A 19 -3.65 4.16 13.26
CA VAL A 19 -4.81 3.62 12.56
C VAL A 19 -5.64 4.76 11.96
N GLY A 20 -6.16 4.55 10.75
CA GLY A 20 -7.11 5.41 10.08
C GLY A 20 -8.04 4.61 9.16
N GLY A 21 -8.97 5.31 8.50
CA GLY A 21 -9.84 4.75 7.47
C GLY A 21 -9.50 5.30 6.09
N LEU A 22 -9.54 4.45 5.07
CA LEU A 22 -9.41 4.84 3.67
C LEU A 22 -10.77 5.01 3.00
N ALA A 23 -11.64 4.02 3.19
CA ALA A 23 -12.98 3.93 2.60
C ALA A 23 -13.86 3.04 3.51
N PRO A 24 -15.18 2.98 3.30
CA PRO A 24 -16.04 2.03 4.02
C PRO A 24 -15.50 0.60 3.90
N GLY A 25 -15.27 -0.06 5.03
CA GLY A 25 -14.70 -1.42 5.09
C GLY A 25 -13.20 -1.53 4.80
N ILE A 26 -12.47 -0.41 4.65
CA ILE A 26 -11.04 -0.41 4.32
C ILE A 26 -10.27 0.48 5.28
N GLY A 27 -9.43 -0.16 6.10
CA GLY A 27 -8.55 0.52 7.05
C GLY A 27 -7.20 0.92 6.46
N VAL A 28 -6.45 1.70 7.25
CA VAL A 28 -5.03 1.96 7.02
C VAL A 28 -4.31 1.90 8.36
N VAL A 29 -3.26 1.10 8.45
CA VAL A 29 -2.29 1.13 9.54
C VAL A 29 -0.99 1.70 8.99
N PHE A 30 -0.69 2.95 9.36
CA PHE A 30 0.52 3.63 8.92
C PHE A 30 1.73 3.08 9.68
N LYS A 31 2.72 2.53 8.95
CA LYS A 31 3.96 1.99 9.52
C LYS A 31 5.10 2.99 9.37
N LEU A 32 5.71 3.06 8.18
CA LEU A 32 6.76 4.01 7.86
C LEU A 32 6.20 5.03 6.87
N ASN A 33 6.38 6.31 7.13
CA ASN A 33 5.97 7.37 6.21
C ASN A 33 7.18 7.85 5.39
N GLY A 34 6.95 8.65 4.36
CA GLY A 34 8.05 9.22 3.57
C GLY A 34 9.08 9.99 4.40
N ALA A 35 8.67 10.68 5.48
CA ALA A 35 9.59 11.37 6.37
C ALA A 35 10.55 10.40 7.11
N ASP A 36 10.09 9.20 7.44
CA ASP A 36 10.90 8.16 8.10
C ASP A 36 11.95 7.56 7.15
N THR A 37 11.70 7.62 5.83
CA THR A 37 12.51 6.95 4.80
C THR A 37 13.26 7.92 3.88
N GLY A 38 13.33 9.20 4.24
CA GLY A 38 13.94 10.24 3.41
C GLY A 38 13.24 10.43 2.06
N GLY A 39 11.94 10.10 1.97
CA GLY A 39 11.11 10.20 0.78
C GLY A 39 11.14 8.97 -0.13
N SER A 40 11.83 7.89 0.26
CA SER A 40 12.04 6.72 -0.62
C SER A 40 10.78 5.85 -0.76
N VAL A 41 10.11 5.55 0.36
CA VAL A 41 8.91 4.70 0.39
C VAL A 41 8.01 5.04 1.57
N SER A 42 6.71 4.82 1.42
CA SER A 42 5.78 4.74 2.55
C SER A 42 5.28 3.31 2.65
N VAL A 43 5.21 2.78 3.87
CA VAL A 43 4.70 1.44 4.18
C VAL A 43 3.43 1.59 5.00
N VAL A 44 2.34 1.04 4.46
CA VAL A 44 1.04 0.98 5.12
C VAL A 44 0.49 -0.44 5.02
N GLU A 45 -0.27 -0.86 6.01
CA GLU A 45 -1.08 -2.09 5.92
C GLU A 45 -2.55 -1.70 5.75
N HIS A 46 -3.26 -2.39 4.87
CA HIS A 46 -4.69 -2.16 4.66
C HIS A 46 -5.49 -3.39 5.10
N PRO A 47 -6.18 -3.33 6.25
CA PRO A 47 -7.24 -4.28 6.57
C PRO A 47 -8.42 -4.07 5.62
N PHE A 48 -8.87 -5.14 4.98
CA PHE A 48 -10.04 -5.17 4.10
C PHE A 48 -11.14 -6.04 4.70
N GLU A 49 -12.35 -5.49 4.80
CA GLU A 49 -13.56 -6.30 4.97
C GLU A 49 -13.89 -7.02 3.66
N VAL A 50 -14.47 -8.22 3.78
CA VAL A 50 -14.90 -8.99 2.60
C VAL A 50 -15.93 -8.20 1.80
N GLY A 51 -15.64 -7.97 0.52
CA GLY A 51 -16.52 -7.24 -0.40
C GLY A 51 -16.33 -5.72 -0.39
N ALA A 52 -15.38 -5.19 0.40
CA ALA A 52 -14.99 -3.79 0.31
C ALA A 52 -14.25 -3.52 -1.02
N LEU A 53 -14.31 -2.27 -1.51
CA LEU A 53 -13.70 -1.88 -2.78
C LEU A 53 -12.94 -0.57 -2.61
N VAL A 54 -11.66 -0.57 -2.98
CA VAL A 54 -10.97 0.67 -3.35
C VAL A 54 -11.34 0.97 -4.80
N PRO A 55 -12.15 2.02 -5.05
CA PRO A 55 -12.62 2.31 -6.40
C PRO A 55 -11.43 2.61 -7.33
N PRO A 56 -11.62 2.47 -8.66
CA PRO A 56 -10.60 2.79 -9.63
C PRO A 56 -10.03 4.20 -9.42
N HIS A 57 -8.71 4.28 -9.25
CA HIS A 57 -7.99 5.54 -9.07
C HIS A 57 -6.59 5.45 -9.69
N MET A 58 -5.87 6.58 -9.71
CA MET A 58 -4.54 6.71 -10.31
C MET A 58 -3.67 7.62 -9.45
N HIS A 59 -2.41 7.24 -9.28
CA HIS A 59 -1.38 8.06 -8.63
C HIS A 59 -0.50 8.65 -9.74
N THR A 60 -0.13 9.93 -9.63
CA THR A 60 0.70 10.60 -10.66
C THR A 60 2.17 10.65 -10.29
N ARG A 61 2.52 10.39 -9.02
CA ARG A 61 3.90 10.51 -8.53
C ARG A 61 4.43 9.23 -7.89
N GLU A 62 3.54 8.33 -7.53
CA GLU A 62 3.82 7.14 -6.75
C GLU A 62 3.57 5.88 -7.60
N ASP A 63 4.55 4.99 -7.65
CA ASP A 63 4.29 3.58 -7.97
C ASP A 63 3.88 2.89 -6.67
N GLU A 64 2.91 1.98 -6.73
CA GLU A 64 2.46 1.25 -5.57
C GLU A 64 2.81 -0.23 -5.69
N TYR A 65 3.31 -0.81 -4.59
CA TYR A 65 3.64 -2.22 -4.49
C TYR A 65 2.83 -2.79 -3.34
N SER A 66 2.11 -3.88 -3.61
CA SER A 66 1.28 -4.54 -2.60
C SER A 66 1.75 -5.97 -2.42
N ILE A 67 1.83 -6.40 -1.16
CA ILE A 67 1.97 -7.80 -0.77
C ILE A 67 0.72 -8.19 0.03
N VAL A 68 0.12 -9.33 -0.30
CA VAL A 68 -0.95 -9.88 0.51
C VAL A 68 -0.33 -10.60 1.70
N VAL A 69 -0.68 -10.17 2.91
CA VAL A 69 -0.19 -10.77 4.17
C VAL A 69 -1.16 -11.80 4.73
N GLU A 70 -2.46 -11.61 4.51
CA GLU A 70 -3.54 -12.48 4.95
C GLU A 70 -4.72 -12.38 3.98
N GLY A 71 -5.54 -13.43 3.89
CA GLY A 71 -6.74 -13.45 3.06
C GLY A 71 -6.43 -13.53 1.57
N HIS A 72 -7.38 -13.08 0.75
CA HIS A 72 -7.23 -12.98 -0.70
C HIS A 72 -7.72 -11.61 -1.15
N ILE A 73 -6.92 -10.91 -1.94
CA ILE A 73 -7.24 -9.59 -2.48
C ILE A 73 -7.25 -9.67 -4.00
N GLY A 74 -8.32 -9.19 -4.61
CA GLY A 74 -8.40 -8.92 -6.03
C GLY A 74 -7.75 -7.58 -6.35
N PHE A 75 -6.94 -7.58 -7.40
CA PHE A 75 -6.27 -6.38 -7.90
C PHE A 75 -6.55 -6.22 -9.38
N ARG A 76 -6.71 -4.97 -9.81
CA ARG A 76 -6.63 -4.57 -11.21
C ARG A 76 -5.55 -3.52 -11.40
N SER A 77 -4.72 -3.67 -12.43
CA SER A 77 -3.81 -2.62 -12.91
C SER A 77 -3.87 -2.57 -14.43
N GLY A 78 -4.36 -1.45 -14.97
CA GLY A 78 -4.66 -1.33 -16.40
C GLY A 78 -5.79 -2.29 -16.80
N ASP A 79 -5.49 -3.16 -17.76
CA ASP A 79 -6.39 -4.19 -18.29
C ASP A 79 -6.18 -5.58 -17.65
N ARG A 80 -5.26 -5.70 -16.70
CA ARG A 80 -4.92 -6.97 -16.05
C ARG A 80 -5.55 -7.07 -14.67
N GLU A 81 -6.09 -8.25 -14.38
CA GLU A 81 -6.69 -8.59 -13.10
C GLU A 81 -6.09 -9.88 -12.54
N VAL A 82 -5.96 -9.94 -11.21
CA VAL A 82 -5.46 -11.11 -10.48
C VAL A 82 -6.03 -11.14 -9.07
N VAL A 83 -6.27 -12.33 -8.54
CA VAL A 83 -6.53 -12.53 -7.10
C VAL A 83 -5.27 -13.15 -6.49
N LEU A 84 -4.74 -12.52 -5.45
CA LEU A 84 -3.54 -12.96 -4.77
C LEU A 84 -3.87 -13.38 -3.34
N GLY A 85 -3.33 -14.53 -2.91
CA GLY A 85 -3.31 -14.97 -1.52
C GLY A 85 -2.00 -14.59 -0.82
N PRO A 86 -1.78 -15.04 0.43
CA PRO A 86 -0.62 -14.63 1.23
C PRO A 86 0.72 -14.91 0.54
N GLY A 87 1.61 -13.93 0.55
CA GLY A 87 2.90 -13.95 -0.15
C GLY A 87 2.83 -13.57 -1.64
N GLY A 88 1.63 -13.29 -2.17
CA GLY A 88 1.47 -12.74 -3.51
C GLY A 88 1.86 -11.26 -3.57
N TYR A 89 2.53 -10.87 -4.65
CA TYR A 89 2.98 -9.50 -4.89
C TYR A 89 2.38 -8.96 -6.19
N ILE A 90 2.09 -7.65 -6.21
CA ILE A 90 1.75 -6.91 -7.41
C ILE A 90 2.40 -5.52 -7.40
N THR A 91 2.78 -5.05 -8.58
CA THR A 91 3.17 -3.68 -8.85
C THR A 91 2.06 -2.97 -9.61
N LYS A 92 1.69 -1.77 -9.16
CA LYS A 92 0.72 -0.87 -9.79
C LYS A 92 1.47 0.42 -10.19
N PRO A 93 1.82 0.58 -11.47
CA PRO A 93 2.62 1.72 -11.91
C PRO A 93 1.89 3.06 -11.71
N ARG A 94 2.67 4.13 -11.49
CA ARG A 94 2.16 5.51 -11.59
C ARG A 94 1.60 5.76 -12.98
N ASN A 95 0.63 6.67 -13.07
CA ASN A 95 -0.09 7.01 -14.30
C ASN A 95 -0.89 5.83 -14.90
N GLU A 96 -1.19 4.79 -14.12
CA GLU A 96 -2.04 3.67 -14.49
C GLU A 96 -3.25 3.56 -13.55
N MET A 97 -4.44 3.39 -14.13
CA MET A 97 -5.66 3.17 -13.34
C MET A 97 -5.61 1.81 -12.66
N HIS A 98 -5.91 1.77 -11.38
CA HIS A 98 -5.93 0.54 -10.61
C HIS A 98 -7.04 0.52 -9.54
N ALA A 99 -7.41 -0.69 -9.10
CA ALA A 99 -8.44 -0.95 -8.09
C ALA A 99 -8.08 -2.18 -7.25
N MET A 100 -8.68 -2.31 -6.06
CA MET A 100 -8.44 -3.42 -5.12
C MET A 100 -9.73 -3.81 -4.39
N TRP A 101 -9.98 -5.10 -4.17
CA TRP A 101 -11.18 -5.62 -3.50
C TRP A 101 -10.95 -6.95 -2.77
#